data_AF-A0A7C3WPD9-F1
#
_entry.id   AF-A0A7C3WPD9-F1
#
_cell.length_a   1.000
_cell.length_b   1.000
_cell.length_c   1.000
_cell.angle_alpha   90.00
_cell.angle_beta   90.00
_cell.angle_gamma   90.00
#
_symmetry.space_group_name_H-M   'P 1'
#
loop_
_entity.id
_entity.type
_entity.pdbx_description
1 polymer ?
#
loop_
_entity_poly.entity_id
_entity_poly.type
_entity_poly.pdbx_seq_one_letter_code
_entity_poly.pdbx_strand_id
1 'polypeptide(L)'
;MEAYSFYDTGDYPNLNIYVRNVGSTPLKITQIYFDGKPLTKLTSNYPVLNPGESHIVYLNRTGGSGDWVWRGLPSNPTPGSSHILKIVTNDGAVFTFSVIAGYNG
;
A
#
# COMPACT_ATOMS: atom_id res chain seq x y z
N MET A 1 -3.77 13.62 10.00
CA MET A 1 -4.87 13.05 9.21
C MET A 1 -4.40 11.71 8.71
N GLU A 2 -5.17 10.64 8.89
CA GLU A 2 -4.76 9.27 8.59
C GLU A 2 -4.37 9.15 7.11
N ALA A 3 -3.09 8.89 6.84
CA ALA A 3 -2.57 8.71 5.48
C ALA A 3 -2.82 7.29 4.95
N TYR A 4 -3.70 6.55 5.60
CA TYR A 4 -4.12 5.22 5.22
C TYR A 4 -5.53 4.91 5.71
N SER A 5 -6.15 3.91 5.09
CA SER A 5 -7.37 3.29 5.56
C SER A 5 -7.18 1.78 5.48
N PHE A 6 -7.24 1.10 6.63
CA PHE A 6 -7.13 -0.36 6.69
C PHE A 6 -8.45 -0.92 7.24
N TYR A 7 -9.20 -1.63 6.40
CA TYR A 7 -10.48 -2.20 6.77
C TYR A 7 -10.60 -3.63 6.23
N ASP A 8 -11.34 -4.45 6.97
CA ASP A 8 -11.71 -5.80 6.56
C ASP A 8 -13.15 -5.78 6.05
N THR A 9 -13.44 -6.35 4.88
CA THR A 9 -14.84 -6.52 4.41
C THR A 9 -15.36 -7.93 4.66
N GLY A 10 -14.90 -8.60 5.72
CA GLY A 10 -15.34 -9.92 6.17
C GLY A 10 -14.55 -11.07 5.56
N ASP A 11 -14.21 -10.99 4.27
CA ASP A 11 -13.41 -12.01 3.57
C ASP A 11 -12.11 -11.47 2.97
N TYR A 12 -11.93 -10.16 2.85
CA TYR A 12 -10.79 -9.59 2.13
C TYR A 12 -10.33 -8.30 2.80
N PRO A 13 -9.16 -8.29 3.45
CA PRO A 13 -8.58 -7.05 3.93
C PRO A 13 -8.21 -6.15 2.76
N ASN A 14 -8.51 -4.87 2.94
CA ASN A 14 -8.13 -3.80 2.05
C ASN A 14 -7.36 -2.74 2.85
N LEU A 15 -6.19 -2.38 2.35
CA LEU A 15 -5.37 -1.33 2.88
C LEU A 15 -5.10 -0.32 1.77
N ASN A 16 -5.63 0.89 1.94
CA ASN A 16 -5.39 2.02 1.07
C ASN A 16 -4.32 2.90 1.72
N ILE A 17 -3.25 3.21 0.99
CA ILE A 17 -2.20 4.13 1.43
C ILE A 17 -2.21 5.36 0.54
N TYR A 18 -2.28 6.53 1.15
CA TYR A 18 -2.21 7.80 0.45
C TYR A 18 -0.75 8.25 0.42
N VAL A 19 -0.19 8.30 -0.79
CA VAL A 19 1.20 8.70 -1.02
C VAL A 19 1.24 10.03 -1.75
N ARG A 20 2.24 10.86 -1.42
CA ARG A 20 2.53 12.12 -2.11
C ARG A 20 4.03 12.23 -2.37
N ASN A 21 4.40 12.61 -3.59
CA ASN A 21 5.79 12.95 -3.88
C ASN A 21 6.03 14.41 -3.51
N VAL A 22 6.73 14.62 -2.40
CA VAL A 22 7.12 15.96 -1.92
C VAL A 22 8.53 16.38 -2.37
N GLY A 23 9.18 15.55 -3.18
CA GLY A 23 10.48 15.83 -3.78
C GLY A 23 10.38 16.59 -5.10
N SER A 24 11.52 16.70 -5.79
CA SER A 24 11.66 17.45 -7.05
C SER A 24 11.79 16.58 -8.30
N THR A 25 11.84 15.25 -8.15
CA THR A 25 11.97 14.29 -9.26
C THR A 25 10.86 13.23 -9.22
N PRO A 26 10.41 12.69 -10.37
CA PRO A 26 9.47 11.59 -10.38
C PRO A 26 10.02 10.35 -9.65
N LEU A 27 9.14 9.66 -8.91
CA LEU A 27 9.47 8.43 -8.18
C LEU A 27 8.63 7.28 -8.71
N LYS A 28 9.27 6.16 -9.03
CA LYS A 28 8.57 4.95 -9.46
C LYS A 28 8.55 3.95 -8.32
N ILE A 29 7.37 3.51 -7.89
CA ILE A 29 7.23 2.46 -6.88
C ILE A 29 7.55 1.12 -7.53
N THR A 30 8.59 0.44 -7.06
CA THR A 30 9.10 -0.81 -7.64
C THR A 30 8.70 -2.04 -6.84
N GLN A 31 8.57 -1.92 -5.51
CA GLN A 31 8.17 -3.03 -4.67
C GLN A 31 7.46 -2.53 -3.41
N ILE A 32 6.49 -3.29 -2.93
CA ILE A 32 5.84 -3.06 -1.64
C ILE A 32 6.00 -4.32 -0.79
N TYR A 33 6.29 -4.14 0.49
CA TYR A 33 6.36 -5.22 1.47
C TYR A 33 5.34 -4.99 2.58
N PHE A 34 4.67 -6.06 3.00
CA PHE A 34 3.79 -6.09 4.17
C PHE A 34 4.31 -7.13 5.16
N ASP A 35 4.60 -6.71 6.40
CA ASP A 35 5.26 -7.52 7.44
C ASP A 35 6.51 -8.25 6.93
N GLY A 36 7.30 -7.57 6.09
CA GLY A 36 8.53 -8.11 5.49
C GLY A 36 8.32 -9.03 4.29
N LYS A 37 7.07 -9.37 3.93
CA LYS A 37 6.76 -10.19 2.75
C LYS A 37 6.48 -9.31 1.53
N PRO A 38 7.08 -9.60 0.36
CA PRO A 38 6.82 -8.82 -0.85
C PRO A 38 5.38 -9.05 -1.33
N LEU A 39 4.73 -7.96 -1.74
CA LEU A 39 3.43 -7.99 -2.41
C LEU A 39 3.59 -8.11 -3.92
N THR A 40 2.64 -8.75 -4.58
CA THR A 40 2.60 -8.94 -6.02
C THR A 40 1.87 -7.79 -6.68
N LYS A 41 2.55 -7.04 -7.56
CA LYS A 41 1.94 -6.00 -8.40
C LYS A 41 0.98 -6.65 -9.41
N LEU A 42 -0.20 -6.05 -9.60
CA LEU A 42 -1.18 -6.54 -10.59
C LEU A 42 -1.27 -5.73 -11.87
N THR A 43 -0.79 -4.49 -11.85
CA THR A 43 -0.88 -3.61 -13.01
C THR A 43 0.35 -3.76 -13.91
N SER A 44 0.13 -3.65 -15.23
CA SER A 44 1.18 -3.90 -16.23
C SER A 44 2.36 -2.92 -16.06
N ASN A 45 2.08 -1.64 -15.78
CA ASN A 45 3.10 -0.62 -15.54
C ASN A 45 3.39 -0.44 -14.06
N TYR A 46 4.60 -0.02 -13.73
CA TYR A 46 4.91 0.40 -12.37
C TYR A 46 4.34 1.81 -12.13
N PRO A 47 3.68 2.03 -11.00
CA PRO A 47 3.26 3.35 -10.55
C PRO A 47 4.38 4.38 -10.53
N VAL A 48 4.13 5.54 -11.15
CA VAL A 48 5.04 6.70 -11.17
C VAL A 48 4.32 7.88 -10.53
N LEU A 49 4.95 8.46 -9.51
CA LEU A 49 4.46 9.62 -8.76
C LEU A 49 5.31 10.83 -9.15
N ASN A 50 4.77 11.76 -9.96
CA ASN A 50 5.50 12.97 -10.33
C ASN A 50 5.58 13.95 -9.15
N PRO A 51 6.52 14.90 -9.15
CA PRO A 51 6.63 15.91 -8.10
C PRO A 51 5.30 16.63 -7.84
N GLY A 52 4.89 16.70 -6.57
CA GLY A 52 3.66 17.34 -6.12
C GLY A 52 2.40 16.47 -6.22
N GLU A 53 2.40 15.39 -7.01
CA GLU A 53 1.26 14.50 -7.19
C GLU A 53 0.97 13.66 -5.94
N SER A 54 -0.30 13.32 -5.78
CA SER A 54 -0.79 12.41 -4.74
C SER A 54 -1.60 11.29 -5.37
N HIS A 55 -1.44 10.08 -4.87
CA HIS A 55 -2.17 8.90 -5.32
C HIS A 55 -2.54 7.99 -4.15
N ILE A 56 -3.53 7.14 -4.39
CA ILE A 56 -3.89 6.05 -3.50
C ILE A 56 -3.27 4.77 -4.04
N VAL A 57 -2.51 4.08 -3.19
CA VAL A 57 -2.03 2.72 -3.41
C VAL A 57 -3.02 1.77 -2.77
N TYR A 58 -3.57 0.86 -3.56
CA TYR A 58 -4.55 -0.14 -3.12
C TYR A 58 -3.85 -1.47 -2.87
N LEU A 59 -3.90 -1.95 -1.63
CA LEU A 59 -3.32 -3.22 -1.21
C LEU A 59 -4.47 -4.13 -0.77
N ASN A 60 -4.53 -5.33 -1.34
CA ASN A 60 -5.68 -6.22 -1.17
C ASN A 60 -5.19 -7.67 -1.02
N ARG A 61 -6.05 -8.57 -0.53
CA ARG A 61 -5.73 -10.01 -0.50
C ARG A 61 -5.77 -10.64 -1.91
N THR A 62 -6.90 -10.48 -2.61
CA THR A 62 -7.17 -11.16 -3.90
C THR A 62 -7.30 -10.22 -5.09
N GLY A 63 -7.05 -8.93 -4.89
CA GLY A 63 -7.05 -7.89 -5.92
C GLY A 63 -8.26 -6.96 -5.82
N GLY A 64 -8.01 -5.68 -6.05
CA GLY A 64 -9.04 -4.64 -6.14
C GLY A 64 -9.07 -4.00 -7.52
N SER A 65 -10.01 -3.07 -7.70
CA SER A 65 -10.08 -2.15 -8.83
C SER A 65 -9.27 -0.88 -8.51
N GLY A 66 -8.47 -0.41 -9.47
CA GLY A 66 -7.64 0.78 -9.36
C GLY A 66 -6.39 0.69 -10.23
N ASP A 67 -5.69 1.81 -10.45
CA ASP A 67 -4.47 1.83 -11.27
C ASP A 67 -3.24 1.28 -10.53
N TRP A 68 -3.21 1.37 -9.20
CA TRP A 68 -2.02 1.14 -8.36
C TRP A 68 -2.33 0.03 -7.35
N VAL A 69 -2.48 -1.21 -7.85
CA VAL A 69 -2.98 -2.36 -7.07
C VAL A 69 -1.90 -3.42 -6.85
N TRP A 70 -1.77 -3.86 -5.60
CA TRP A 70 -0.92 -4.98 -5.19
C TRP A 70 -1.69 -6.03 -4.37
N ARG A 71 -1.29 -7.30 -4.49
CA ARG A 71 -1.83 -8.46 -3.75
C ARG A 71 -0.85 -9.04 -2.76
N GLY A 72 -1.37 -9.67 -1.71
CA GLY A 72 -0.59 -10.48 -0.78
C GLY A 72 -0.78 -10.12 0.69
N LEU A 73 -1.79 -9.32 1.03
CA LEU A 73 -2.17 -9.12 2.44
C LEU A 73 -2.59 -10.46 3.08
N PRO A 74 -2.31 -10.66 4.38
CA PRO A 74 -2.73 -11.87 5.09
C PRO A 74 -4.25 -12.00 5.12
N SER A 75 -4.80 -13.21 5.22
CA SER A 75 -6.22 -13.39 5.50
C SER A 75 -6.54 -12.95 6.93
N ASN A 76 -7.59 -12.15 7.10
CA ASN A 76 -8.20 -11.80 8.39
C ASN A 76 -7.19 -11.24 9.40
N PRO A 77 -6.57 -10.07 9.12
CA PRO A 77 -5.70 -9.41 10.09
C PRO A 77 -6.49 -9.15 11.38
N THR A 78 -5.88 -9.40 12.53
CA THR A 78 -6.53 -9.21 13.82
C THR A 78 -6.87 -7.73 14.02
N PRO A 79 -8.14 -7.35 14.20
CA PRO A 79 -8.48 -5.96 14.43
C PRO A 79 -7.70 -5.37 15.62
N GLY A 80 -7.14 -4.18 15.43
CA GLY A 80 -6.29 -3.51 16.41
C GLY A 80 -4.81 -3.91 16.37
N SER A 81 -4.39 -4.89 15.56
CA SER A 81 -2.96 -5.21 15.42
C SER A 81 -2.23 -4.21 14.53
N SER A 82 -1.00 -3.85 14.93
CA SER A 82 -0.09 -3.01 14.14
C SER A 82 0.70 -3.84 13.13
N HIS A 83 0.89 -3.30 11.93
CA HIS A 83 1.61 -3.93 10.83
C HIS A 83 2.65 -3.00 10.18
N ILE A 84 3.70 -3.66 9.71
CA ILE A 84 4.82 -3.28 8.84
C ILE A 84 4.51 -2.98 7.37
N LEU A 85 4.35 -1.75 6.87
CA LEU A 85 4.38 -1.51 5.42
C LEU A 85 5.68 -0.82 4.97
N LYS A 86 6.32 -1.35 3.91
CA LYS A 86 7.44 -0.69 3.24
C LYS A 86 7.14 -0.48 1.77
N ILE A 87 7.39 0.71 1.26
CA ILE A 87 7.33 1.06 -0.17
C ILE A 87 8.75 1.36 -0.63
N VAL A 88 9.19 0.67 -1.68
CA VAL A 88 10.52 0.84 -2.28
C VAL A 88 10.36 1.51 -3.64
N THR A 89 11.22 2.50 -3.91
CA THR A 89 11.25 3.23 -5.18
C THR A 89 12.47 2.85 -6.02
N ASN A 90 12.45 3.23 -7.30
CA ASN A 90 13.49 2.85 -8.28
C ASN A 90 14.88 3.44 -8.00
N ASP A 91 14.96 4.48 -7.20
CA ASP A 91 16.20 5.11 -6.72
C ASP A 91 16.74 4.43 -5.44
N GLY A 92 16.05 3.40 -4.93
CA GLY A 92 16.43 2.67 -3.73
C GLY A 92 15.91 3.30 -2.43
N ALA A 93 15.14 4.39 -2.49
CA ALA A 93 14.52 4.94 -1.28
C ALA A 93 13.46 3.99 -0.72
N VAL A 94 13.33 4.00 0.61
CA VAL A 94 12.39 3.13 1.33
C VAL A 94 11.56 3.98 2.28
N PHE A 95 10.25 3.96 2.09
CA PHE A 95 9.27 4.62 2.95
C PHE A 95 8.58 3.58 3.81
N THR A 96 8.59 3.75 5.14
CA THR A 96 8.01 2.81 6.09
C THR A 96 6.80 3.42 6.77
N PHE A 97 5.71 2.66 6.85
CA PHE A 97 4.46 3.05 7.48
C PHE A 97 4.08 2.00 8.52
N SER A 98 3.60 2.47 9.68
CA SER A 98 2.91 1.63 10.65
C SER A 98 1.41 1.79 10.43
N VAL A 99 0.72 0.69 10.16
CA VAL A 99 -0.73 0.68 9.92
C VAL A 99 -1.41 -0.22 10.93
N ILE A 100 -2.60 0.15 11.39
CA ILE A 100 -3.38 -0.65 12.33
C ILE A 100 -4.53 -1.28 11.55
N ALA A 101 -4.70 -2.59 11.67
CA ALA A 101 -5.83 -3.29 11.08
C ALA A 101 -7.14 -2.79 11.71
N GLY A 102 -7.98 -2.14 10.93
CA GLY A 102 -9.27 -1.66 11.40
C GLY A 102 -10.25 -2.81 11.63
N TYR A 103 -11.21 -2.57 12.52
CA TYR A 103 -12.38 -3.42 12.69
C TYR A 103 -13.49 -2.94 11.75
N ASN A 104 -14.16 -3.86 11.07
CA ASN A 104 -15.43 -3.60 10.43
C ASN A 104 -16.47 -4.39 11.22
N GLY A 105 -17.33 -3.66 11.93
CA GLY A 105 -18.41 -4.23 12.76
C GLY A 105 -19.63 -4.59 11.93
#